data_AF-A0AA39S331-F1
#
_entry.id   AF-A0AA39S331-F1
#
_cell.length_a   1.000
_cell.length_b   1.000
_cell.length_c   1.000
_cell.angle_alpha   90.00
_cell.angle_beta   90.00
_cell.angle_gamma   90.00
#
_symmetry.space_group_name_H-M   'P 1'
#
loop_
_entity.id
_entity.type
_entity.pdbx_description
1 polymer ?
#
loop_
_entity_poly.entity_id
_entity_poly.type
_entity_poly.pdbx_seq_one_letter_code
_entity_poly.pdbx_strand_id
1 'polypeptide(L)'
;MWIFLTFLFILILVPFRHGERISFSYLVSQKYTGDNAVVKVLRNPEILEFNIKLATHKRLISAHINSRPPSYYIIAGFVFTAVTVPYLRSEYGKDYDFDAPVKLLDKHLHAMAQSVDEQVVVVSQVLVADINIGYEDIVNTQVLAFNGNPVRNLKNLAEMVESCEDEFLKFDLEYQQVVVLQTKTAKAATFDILATHCIPSAMSGDLKT
;
A
#
# COMPACT_ATOMS: atom_id res chain seq x y z
N MET A 1 -22.21 -17.43 -5.92
CA MET A 1 -23.40 -16.55 -5.94
C MET A 1 -23.07 -15.37 -6.84
N TRP A 2 -23.27 -15.57 -8.14
CA TRP A 2 -22.85 -14.69 -9.23
C TRP A 2 -24.01 -13.76 -9.63
N ILE A 3 -24.30 -12.76 -8.80
CA ILE A 3 -25.34 -11.75 -9.10
C ILE A 3 -24.76 -10.38 -8.78
N PHE A 4 -23.85 -9.91 -9.63
CA PHE A 4 -23.47 -8.48 -9.65
C PHE A 4 -23.15 -7.98 -11.07
N LEU A 5 -23.60 -8.70 -12.11
CA LEU A 5 -23.28 -8.39 -13.50
C LEU A 5 -24.52 -8.29 -14.38
N THR A 6 -25.48 -7.46 -14.00
CA THR A 6 -26.57 -7.07 -14.92
C THR A 6 -27.11 -5.71 -14.49
N PHE A 7 -27.08 -4.75 -15.41
CA PHE A 7 -27.50 -3.34 -15.29
C PHE A 7 -26.45 -2.32 -14.80
N LEU A 8 -25.36 -2.19 -15.55
CA LEU A 8 -24.65 -0.91 -15.70
C LEU A 8 -24.32 -0.65 -17.18
N PHE A 9 -25.34 -0.72 -18.04
CA PHE A 9 -25.24 -0.29 -19.42
C PHE A 9 -26.13 0.95 -19.57
N ILE A 10 -25.51 2.12 -19.69
CA ILE A 10 -25.95 3.34 -20.42
C ILE A 10 -25.06 4.49 -19.90
N LEU A 11 -24.28 5.11 -20.80
CA LEU A 11 -23.24 6.14 -20.59
C LEU A 11 -21.80 5.64 -20.39
N ILE A 12 -21.35 4.70 -21.23
CA ILE A 12 -19.90 4.61 -21.52
C ILE A 12 -19.44 5.90 -22.24
N LEU A 13 -20.30 6.46 -23.10
CA LEU A 13 -20.02 7.65 -23.91
C LEU A 13 -21.09 8.74 -23.72
N VAL A 14 -20.66 9.99 -23.55
CA VAL A 14 -21.47 11.22 -23.43
C VAL A 14 -21.28 12.10 -24.68
N PRO A 15 -22.28 12.90 -25.09
CA PRO A 15 -22.10 13.86 -26.19
C PRO A 15 -21.02 14.87 -25.85
N PHE A 16 -20.12 15.14 -26.79
CA PHE A 16 -18.99 16.06 -26.61
C PHE A 16 -19.12 17.31 -27.48
N ARG A 17 -19.01 17.14 -28.80
CA ARG A 17 -19.11 18.18 -29.84
C ARG A 17 -19.94 17.65 -31.01
N HIS A 18 -20.16 18.46 -32.04
CA HIS A 18 -20.94 18.14 -33.26
C HIS A 18 -20.82 16.67 -33.72
N GLY A 19 -21.77 15.83 -33.30
CA GLY A 19 -21.81 14.40 -33.66
C GLY A 19 -20.82 13.48 -32.93
N GLU A 20 -19.91 14.02 -32.12
CA GLU A 20 -18.88 13.26 -31.40
C GLU A 20 -19.33 12.86 -30.00
N ARG A 21 -18.88 11.67 -29.56
CA ARG A 21 -19.08 11.17 -28.20
C ARG A 21 -17.74 10.89 -27.54
N ILE A 22 -17.62 11.19 -26.25
CA ILE A 22 -16.41 10.97 -25.44
C ILE A 22 -16.76 10.13 -24.20
N SER A 23 -15.77 9.51 -23.56
CA SER A 23 -15.97 8.81 -22.29
C SER A 23 -16.61 9.71 -21.22
N PHE A 24 -17.55 9.18 -20.45
CA PHE A 24 -18.19 9.93 -19.35
C PHE A 24 -17.18 10.45 -18.32
N SER A 25 -16.02 9.78 -18.18
CA SER A 25 -14.93 10.20 -17.30
C SER A 25 -14.46 11.62 -17.58
N TYR A 26 -14.64 12.11 -18.81
CA TYR A 26 -14.34 13.49 -19.20
C TYR A 26 -15.12 14.51 -18.35
N LEU A 27 -16.43 14.32 -18.18
CA LEU A 27 -17.27 15.23 -17.37
C LEU A 27 -16.87 15.24 -15.90
N VAL A 28 -16.40 14.11 -15.39
CA VAL A 28 -15.89 14.00 -14.01
C VAL A 28 -14.56 14.75 -13.89
N SER A 29 -13.66 14.57 -14.87
CA SER A 29 -12.33 15.20 -14.87
C SER A 29 -12.34 16.72 -15.05
N GLN A 30 -13.42 17.30 -15.58
CA GLN A 30 -13.60 18.75 -15.69
C GLN A 30 -13.92 19.43 -14.35
N LYS A 31 -14.38 18.68 -13.35
CA LYS A 31 -14.75 19.22 -12.04
C LYS A 31 -13.56 19.28 -11.09
N TYR A 32 -13.65 20.14 -10.08
CA TYR A 32 -12.65 20.26 -9.04
C TYR A 32 -12.92 19.30 -7.88
N THR A 33 -11.88 19.02 -7.10
CA THR A 33 -12.01 18.23 -5.87
C THR A 33 -12.88 18.99 -4.88
N GLY A 34 -13.90 18.31 -4.34
CA GLY A 34 -14.88 18.90 -3.44
C GLY A 34 -16.17 19.35 -4.12
N ASP A 35 -16.20 19.41 -5.45
CA ASP A 35 -17.41 19.71 -6.21
C ASP A 35 -18.45 18.60 -6.07
N ASN A 36 -19.71 18.99 -6.20
CA ASN A 36 -20.85 18.09 -6.17
C ASN A 36 -21.28 17.70 -7.59
N ALA A 37 -21.65 16.44 -7.79
CA ALA A 37 -22.16 15.91 -9.04
C ALA A 37 -23.47 15.17 -8.83
N VAL A 38 -24.49 15.57 -9.59
CA VAL A 38 -25.78 14.89 -9.62
C VAL A 38 -25.64 13.64 -10.49
N VAL A 39 -25.93 12.48 -9.90
CA VAL A 39 -25.89 11.18 -10.56
C VAL A 39 -27.26 10.54 -10.46
N LYS A 40 -27.86 10.24 -11.61
CA LYS A 40 -29.12 9.50 -11.71
C LYS A 40 -28.81 8.03 -11.97
N VAL A 41 -29.40 7.15 -11.16
CA VAL A 41 -29.22 5.69 -11.28
C VAL A 41 -30.57 5.00 -11.29
N LEU A 42 -30.66 3.89 -12.01
CA LEU A 42 -31.80 2.98 -11.96
C LEU A 42 -31.48 1.88 -10.95
N ARG A 43 -32.26 1.79 -9.86
CA ARG A 43 -32.11 0.75 -8.84
C ARG A 43 -33.48 0.22 -8.46
N ASN A 44 -33.70 -1.07 -8.60
CA ASN A 44 -34.97 -1.74 -8.31
C ASN A 44 -36.19 -1.02 -8.96
N PRO A 45 -36.39 -1.22 -10.26
CA PRO A 45 -37.12 -0.35 -11.21
C PRO A 45 -37.22 1.18 -11.01
N GLU A 46 -36.68 1.76 -9.94
CA GLU A 46 -36.87 3.15 -9.58
C GLU A 46 -35.67 4.00 -10.01
N ILE A 47 -35.96 5.20 -10.53
CA ILE A 47 -34.94 6.20 -10.85
C ILE A 47 -34.66 7.00 -9.59
N LEU A 48 -33.43 6.89 -9.09
CA LEU A 48 -32.95 7.61 -7.92
C LEU A 48 -31.94 8.68 -8.35
N GLU A 49 -31.96 9.81 -7.67
CA GLU A 49 -31.05 10.93 -7.89
C GLU A 49 -30.18 11.15 -6.64
N PHE A 50 -28.86 11.17 -6.84
CA PHE A 50 -27.88 11.34 -5.78
C PHE A 50 -27.00 12.54 -6.06
N ASN A 51 -26.72 13.33 -5.01
CA ASN A 51 -25.73 14.39 -5.08
C ASN A 51 -24.42 13.91 -4.43
N ILE A 52 -23.43 13.57 -5.24
CA ILE A 52 -22.18 12.94 -4.80
C ILE A 52 -21.06 13.97 -4.81
N LYS A 53 -20.36 14.09 -3.68
CA LYS A 53 -19.16 14.92 -3.57
C LYS A 53 -17.97 14.20 -4.21
N LEU A 54 -17.33 14.84 -5.17
CA LEU A 54 -16.18 14.30 -5.87
C LEU A 54 -14.90 14.47 -5.06
N ALA A 55 -14.08 13.43 -5.04
CA ALA A 55 -12.79 13.38 -4.37
C ALA A 55 -11.71 12.85 -5.33
N THR A 56 -10.45 13.09 -4.99
CA THR A 56 -9.33 12.50 -5.72
C THR A 56 -9.28 10.99 -5.49
N HIS A 57 -8.99 10.25 -6.56
CA HIS A 57 -8.85 8.80 -6.47
C HIS A 57 -7.53 8.43 -5.78
N LYS A 58 -7.60 7.87 -4.57
CA LYS A 58 -6.44 7.35 -3.84
C LYS A 58 -6.28 5.86 -4.14
N ARG A 59 -5.20 5.52 -4.86
CA ARG A 59 -4.83 4.12 -5.13
C ARG A 59 -4.17 3.51 -3.89
N LEU A 60 -4.38 2.21 -3.67
CA LEU A 60 -3.69 1.46 -2.62
C LEU A 60 -2.17 1.49 -2.83
N ILE A 61 -1.72 1.23 -4.06
CA ILE A 61 -0.33 1.43 -4.48
C ILE A 61 -0.25 2.78 -5.19
N SER A 62 0.40 3.74 -4.52
CA SER A 62 0.48 5.10 -5.05
C SER A 62 1.30 5.13 -6.34
N ALA A 63 0.79 5.84 -7.35
CA ALA A 63 1.50 6.05 -8.61
C ALA A 63 2.73 6.95 -8.45
N HIS A 64 2.69 7.88 -7.48
CA HIS A 64 3.74 8.85 -7.23
C HIS A 64 3.86 9.15 -5.72
N ILE A 65 5.05 9.57 -5.30
CA ILE A 65 5.36 9.95 -3.91
C ILE A 65 5.41 11.48 -3.71
N ASN A 66 4.91 12.26 -4.68
CA ASN A 66 4.85 13.73 -4.63
C ASN A 66 6.16 14.41 -4.17
N SER A 67 7.29 13.92 -4.68
CA SER A 67 8.65 14.39 -4.36
C SER A 67 9.04 14.30 -2.87
N ARG A 68 8.30 13.53 -2.06
CA ARG A 68 8.71 13.18 -0.70
C ARG A 68 9.70 12.00 -0.75
N PRO A 69 10.65 11.92 0.20
CA PRO A 69 11.44 10.71 0.35
C PRO A 69 10.52 9.52 0.68
N PRO A 70 10.82 8.31 0.20
CA PRO A 70 10.05 7.12 0.53
C PRO A 70 10.17 6.82 2.03
N SER A 71 9.05 6.47 2.65
CA SER A 71 9.00 6.11 4.05
C SER A 71 9.61 4.72 4.27
N TYR A 72 10.43 4.57 5.29
CA TYR A 72 11.04 3.29 5.67
C TYR A 72 11.19 3.18 7.19
N TYR A 73 11.19 1.94 7.68
CA TYR A 73 11.41 1.60 9.08
C TYR A 73 12.30 0.36 9.16
N ILE A 74 13.30 0.36 10.05
CA ILE A 74 14.27 -0.72 10.21
C ILE A 74 14.31 -1.17 11.66
N ILE A 75 14.18 -2.49 11.87
CA ILE A 75 14.35 -3.14 13.17
C ILE A 75 15.06 -4.47 12.96
N ALA A 76 16.11 -4.75 13.73
CA ALA A 76 16.91 -5.97 13.65
C ALA A 76 17.37 -6.35 12.23
N GLY A 77 17.62 -5.33 11.40
CA GLY A 77 18.01 -5.49 10.00
C GLY A 77 16.86 -5.67 9.01
N PHE A 78 15.62 -5.89 9.45
CA PHE A 78 14.46 -5.94 8.56
C PHE A 78 14.12 -4.55 8.05
N VAL A 79 14.14 -4.34 6.73
CA VAL A 79 13.81 -3.08 6.10
C VAL A 79 12.37 -3.10 5.65
N PHE A 80 11.50 -2.36 6.35
CA PHE A 80 10.09 -2.21 6.01
C PHE A 80 9.86 -0.94 5.19
N THR A 81 9.07 -1.05 4.13
CA THR A 81 8.66 0.11 3.32
C THR A 81 7.26 -0.09 2.74
N ALA A 82 6.65 1.00 2.25
CA ALA A 82 5.36 0.95 1.58
C ALA A 82 5.55 0.80 0.06
N VAL A 83 4.82 -0.15 -0.54
CA VAL A 83 4.88 -0.40 -1.98
C VAL A 83 4.27 0.76 -2.76
N THR A 84 5.03 1.29 -3.70
CA THR A 84 4.63 2.35 -4.62
C THR A 84 5.08 2.01 -6.04
N VAL A 85 4.52 2.66 -7.07
CA VAL A 85 4.98 2.43 -8.45
C VAL A 85 6.47 2.79 -8.64
N PRO A 86 7.00 3.89 -8.07
CA PRO A 86 8.44 4.16 -8.11
C PRO A 86 9.27 3.06 -7.43
N TYR A 87 8.77 2.46 -6.35
CA TYR A 87 9.43 1.33 -5.69
C TYR A 87 9.50 0.11 -6.61
N LEU A 88 8.37 -0.31 -7.18
CA LEU A 88 8.33 -1.45 -8.11
C LEU A 88 9.24 -1.23 -9.33
N ARG A 89 9.27 -0.01 -9.87
CA ARG A 89 10.15 0.34 -10.98
C ARG A 89 11.63 0.35 -10.59
N SER A 90 11.96 0.70 -9.34
CA SER A 90 13.34 0.67 -8.84
C SER A 90 13.84 -0.76 -8.68
N GLU A 91 13.00 -1.64 -8.14
CA GLU A 91 13.35 -3.03 -7.83
C GLU A 91 13.37 -3.93 -9.08
N TYR A 92 12.36 -3.81 -9.95
CA TYR A 92 12.15 -4.71 -11.10
C TYR A 92 12.39 -4.03 -12.45
N GLY A 93 12.82 -2.77 -12.46
CA GLY A 93 13.12 -2.04 -13.69
C GLY A 93 11.89 -1.58 -14.47
N LYS A 94 12.03 -1.43 -15.79
CA LYS A 94 10.97 -0.91 -16.67
C LYS A 94 9.82 -1.88 -16.85
N ASP A 95 10.11 -3.18 -16.84
CA ASP A 95 9.17 -4.27 -17.08
C ASP A 95 8.63 -4.85 -15.76
N TYR A 96 8.53 -4.02 -14.72
CA TYR A 96 8.01 -4.40 -13.40
C TYR A 96 6.60 -5.02 -13.48
N ASP A 97 5.81 -4.68 -14.51
CA ASP A 97 4.49 -5.26 -14.78
C ASP A 97 4.54 -6.77 -15.07
N PHE A 98 5.71 -7.34 -15.39
CA PHE A 98 5.92 -8.76 -15.65
C PHE A 98 6.85 -9.42 -14.62
N ASP A 99 7.88 -8.70 -14.17
CA ASP A 99 8.93 -9.26 -13.32
C ASP A 99 8.62 -9.19 -11.81
N ALA A 100 7.72 -8.29 -11.40
CA ALA A 100 7.35 -8.19 -9.99
C ALA A 100 6.51 -9.40 -9.53
N PRO A 101 6.55 -9.75 -8.22
CA PRO A 101 5.76 -10.83 -7.66
C PRO A 101 4.28 -10.69 -7.99
N VAL A 102 3.68 -11.79 -8.47
CA VAL A 102 2.27 -11.84 -8.90
C VAL A 102 1.31 -11.33 -7.83
N LYS A 103 1.61 -11.58 -6.54
CA LYS A 103 0.81 -11.07 -5.41
C LYS A 103 0.83 -9.54 -5.29
N LEU A 104 1.99 -8.92 -5.49
CA LEU A 104 2.10 -7.46 -5.48
C LEU A 104 1.43 -6.85 -6.72
N LEU A 105 1.57 -7.50 -7.88
CA LEU A 105 0.91 -7.08 -9.11
C LEU A 105 -0.62 -7.20 -9.05
N ASP A 106 -1.14 -8.27 -8.48
CA ASP A 106 -2.58 -8.44 -8.23
C ASP A 106 -3.13 -7.28 -7.38
N LYS A 107 -2.41 -6.90 -6.33
CA LYS A 107 -2.75 -5.72 -5.51
C LYS A 107 -2.59 -4.41 -6.26
N HIS A 108 -1.61 -4.29 -7.14
CA HIS A 108 -1.42 -3.10 -7.95
C HIS A 108 -2.57 -2.86 -8.93
N LEU A 109 -3.03 -3.93 -9.59
CA LEU A 109 -3.99 -3.87 -10.68
C LEU A 109 -5.45 -3.93 -10.21
N HIS A 110 -5.72 -4.67 -9.13
CA HIS A 110 -7.09 -5.04 -8.75
C HIS A 110 -7.51 -4.62 -7.35
N ALA A 111 -6.57 -4.38 -6.42
CA ALA A 111 -6.95 -4.04 -5.06
C ALA A 111 -7.34 -2.55 -4.91
N MET A 112 -8.42 -2.32 -4.16
CA MET A 112 -8.86 -1.00 -3.73
C MET A 112 -8.57 -0.82 -2.24
N ALA A 113 -8.13 0.38 -1.86
CA ALA A 113 -7.93 0.73 -0.46
C ALA A 113 -9.27 0.68 0.28
N GLN A 114 -9.31 -0.07 1.39
CA GLN A 114 -10.46 -0.18 2.29
C GLN A 114 -10.49 0.98 3.29
N SER A 115 -9.33 1.55 3.60
CA SER A 115 -9.22 2.73 4.47
C SER A 115 -8.45 3.87 3.79
N VAL A 116 -8.66 5.10 4.28
CA VAL A 116 -8.08 6.29 3.67
C VAL A 116 -6.56 6.21 3.64
N ASP A 117 -5.92 5.70 4.68
CA ASP A 117 -4.46 5.69 4.82
C ASP A 117 -3.85 4.30 4.71
N GLU A 118 -4.54 3.39 4.00
CA GLU A 118 -4.05 2.04 3.78
C GLU A 118 -2.82 2.03 2.87
N GLN A 119 -1.83 1.23 3.25
CA GLN A 119 -0.62 1.01 2.46
C GLN A 119 -0.26 -0.48 2.49
N VAL A 120 0.26 -0.97 1.37
CA VAL A 120 0.86 -2.31 1.32
C VAL A 120 2.28 -2.20 1.88
N VAL A 121 2.47 -2.68 3.11
CA VAL A 121 3.79 -2.69 3.76
C VAL A 121 4.50 -4.01 3.43
N VAL A 122 5.74 -3.93 2.97
CA VAL A 122 6.57 -5.09 2.65
C VAL A 122 7.86 -5.07 3.45
N VAL A 123 8.40 -6.25 3.72
CA VAL A 123 9.82 -6.44 3.97
C VAL A 123 10.51 -6.31 2.62
N SER A 124 11.21 -5.19 2.42
CA SER A 124 11.97 -4.93 1.20
C SER A 124 13.15 -5.90 1.11
N GLN A 125 13.95 -5.94 2.17
CA GLN A 125 15.12 -6.80 2.32
C GLN A 125 15.47 -6.98 3.80
N VAL A 126 16.37 -7.92 4.08
CA VAL A 126 16.93 -8.17 5.41
C VAL A 126 18.43 -7.90 5.38
N LEU A 127 18.89 -6.94 6.21
CA LEU A 127 20.30 -6.63 6.42
C LEU A 127 20.92 -7.70 7.32
N VAL A 128 21.74 -8.56 6.73
CA VAL A 128 22.27 -9.77 7.38
C VAL A 128 23.01 -9.45 8.68
N ALA A 129 22.59 -10.10 9.76
CA ALA A 129 23.19 -10.02 11.08
C ALA A 129 22.83 -11.26 11.93
N ASP A 130 23.57 -11.52 13.00
CA ASP A 130 23.35 -12.70 13.84
C ASP A 130 21.91 -12.82 14.39
N ILE A 131 21.22 -11.69 14.56
CA ILE A 131 19.85 -11.64 15.08
C ILE A 131 18.79 -12.11 14.08
N ASN A 132 19.09 -12.12 12.78
CA ASN A 132 18.14 -12.44 11.71
C ASN A 132 18.54 -13.68 10.89
N ILE A 133 19.38 -14.54 11.48
CA ILE A 133 19.77 -15.82 10.89
C ILE A 133 18.53 -16.65 10.55
N GLY A 134 18.46 -17.16 9.32
CA GLY A 134 17.35 -17.94 8.78
C GLY A 134 16.25 -17.12 8.12
N TYR A 135 16.37 -15.79 8.10
CA TYR A 135 15.42 -14.88 7.45
C TYR A 135 16.05 -14.02 6.35
N GLU A 136 17.30 -14.31 5.96
CA GLU A 136 18.10 -13.47 5.05
C GLU A 136 17.51 -13.38 3.65
N ASP A 137 16.84 -14.45 3.20
CA ASP A 137 16.27 -14.56 1.85
C ASP A 137 14.88 -13.92 1.71
N ILE A 138 14.34 -13.31 2.78
CA ILE A 138 13.03 -12.64 2.72
C ILE A 138 13.17 -11.32 1.96
N VAL A 139 12.58 -11.27 0.77
CA VAL A 139 12.61 -10.12 -0.13
C VAL A 139 11.20 -9.81 -0.62
N ASN A 140 10.87 -8.53 -0.71
CA ASN A 140 9.62 -8.01 -1.28
C ASN A 140 8.34 -8.73 -0.83
N THR A 141 8.28 -9.15 0.44
CA THR A 141 7.17 -9.94 0.99
C THR A 141 6.27 -9.06 1.85
N GLN A 142 4.95 -9.10 1.61
CA GLN A 142 4.01 -8.27 2.35
C GLN A 142 3.91 -8.69 3.82
N VAL A 143 3.85 -7.71 4.72
CA VAL A 143 3.47 -7.89 6.13
C VAL A 143 1.95 -7.77 6.25
N LEU A 144 1.30 -8.80 6.79
CA LEU A 144 -0.16 -8.85 6.97
C LEU A 144 -0.56 -8.47 8.38
N ALA A 145 0.13 -9.01 9.40
CA ALA A 145 -0.17 -8.75 10.80
C ALA A 145 1.10 -8.68 11.66
N PHE A 146 0.98 -7.99 12.79
CA PHE A 146 1.99 -7.90 13.83
C PHE A 146 1.37 -8.31 15.17
N ASN A 147 1.94 -9.30 15.85
CA ASN A 147 1.39 -9.90 17.09
C ASN A 147 -0.11 -10.23 16.99
N GLY A 148 -0.58 -10.69 15.82
CA GLY A 148 -1.98 -11.02 15.55
C GLY A 148 -2.87 -9.83 15.16
N ASN A 149 -2.36 -8.59 15.21
CA ASN A 149 -3.10 -7.39 14.81
C ASN A 149 -2.79 -7.02 13.35
N PRO A 150 -3.80 -6.71 12.52
CA PRO A 150 -3.59 -6.42 11.09
C PRO A 150 -2.83 -5.11 10.87
N VAL A 151 -1.83 -5.14 10.00
CA VAL A 151 -1.02 -3.96 9.63
C VAL A 151 -1.75 -3.17 8.56
N ARG A 152 -2.04 -1.89 8.83
CA ARG A 152 -2.77 -1.02 7.90
C ARG A 152 -1.85 -0.13 7.07
N ASN A 153 -0.77 0.35 7.68
CA ASN A 153 0.21 1.23 7.04
C ASN A 153 1.55 1.19 7.76
N LEU A 154 2.58 1.82 7.19
CA LEU A 154 3.94 1.74 7.73
C LEU A 154 4.06 2.46 9.08
N LYS A 155 3.36 3.58 9.27
CA LYS A 155 3.34 4.31 10.55
C LYS A 155 2.74 3.46 11.67
N ASN A 156 1.62 2.81 11.38
CA ASN A 156 0.98 1.87 12.30
C ASN A 156 1.89 0.71 12.65
N LEU A 157 2.64 0.14 11.68
CA LEU A 157 3.63 -0.90 11.98
C LEU A 157 4.74 -0.39 12.91
N ALA A 158 5.32 0.77 12.60
CA ALA A 158 6.36 1.36 13.44
C ALA A 158 5.87 1.61 14.87
N GLU A 159 4.69 2.22 15.03
CA GLU A 159 4.07 2.45 16.35
C GLU A 159 3.84 1.14 17.12
N MET A 160 3.35 0.09 16.45
CA MET A 160 3.13 -1.21 17.08
C MET A 160 4.44 -1.86 17.55
N VAL A 161 5.52 -1.76 16.78
CA VAL A 161 6.83 -2.32 17.16
C VAL A 161 7.47 -1.50 18.29
N GLU A 162 7.41 -0.17 18.23
CA GLU A 162 7.99 0.70 19.25
C GLU A 162 7.28 0.53 20.60
N SER A 163 5.94 0.47 20.59
CA SER A 163 5.11 0.26 21.80
C SER A 163 5.03 -1.19 22.29
N CYS A 164 5.61 -2.15 21.55
CA CYS A 164 5.59 -3.55 21.95
C CYS A 164 6.46 -3.79 23.20
N GLU A 165 5.82 -4.31 24.25
CA GLU A 165 6.43 -4.76 25.50
C GLU A 165 6.52 -6.30 25.61
N ASP A 166 5.94 -7.02 24.64
CA ASP A 166 5.97 -8.48 24.61
C ASP A 166 7.41 -9.00 24.43
N GLU A 167 7.65 -10.24 24.86
CA GLU A 167 8.97 -10.87 24.73
C GLU A 167 9.41 -11.04 23.27
N PHE A 168 8.44 -11.22 22.36
CA PHE A 168 8.67 -11.48 20.95
C PHE A 168 7.91 -10.51 20.03
N LEU A 169 8.59 -10.09 18.97
CA LEU A 169 8.03 -9.44 17.79
C LEU A 169 7.67 -10.52 16.78
N LYS A 170 6.37 -10.73 16.55
CA LYS A 170 5.85 -11.69 15.57
C LYS A 170 5.29 -10.95 14.37
N PHE A 171 5.92 -11.13 13.21
CA PHE A 171 5.44 -10.61 11.93
C PHE A 171 4.84 -11.77 11.12
N ASP A 172 3.55 -11.68 10.84
CA ASP A 172 2.86 -12.59 9.94
C ASP A 172 2.97 -12.03 8.52
N LEU A 173 3.70 -12.73 7.66
CA LEU A 173 3.99 -12.36 6.29
C LEU A 173 3.04 -13.05 5.31
N GLU A 174 3.08 -12.58 4.06
CA GLU A 174 2.47 -13.28 2.95
C GLU A 174 3.10 -14.68 2.77
N TYR A 175 2.40 -15.58 2.07
CA TYR A 175 2.78 -16.99 1.91
C TYR A 175 2.79 -17.81 3.21
N GLN A 176 2.04 -17.38 4.23
CA GLN A 176 1.95 -18.06 5.54
C GLN A 176 3.30 -18.16 6.28
N GLN A 177 4.24 -17.28 5.92
CA GLN A 177 5.52 -17.16 6.60
C GLN A 177 5.36 -16.35 7.89
N VAL A 178 6.14 -16.71 8.91
CA VAL A 178 6.14 -16.01 10.19
C VAL A 178 7.59 -15.72 10.56
N VAL A 179 7.85 -14.46 10.89
CA VAL A 179 9.14 -14.02 11.44
C VAL A 179 8.94 -13.74 12.92
N VAL A 180 9.76 -14.37 13.76
CA VAL A 180 9.75 -14.15 15.21
C VAL A 180 11.13 -13.69 15.65
N LEU A 181 11.16 -12.55 16.33
CA LEU A 181 12.39 -11.95 16.88
C LEU A 181 12.18 -11.65 18.36
N GLN A 182 13.21 -11.79 19.19
CA GLN A 182 13.11 -11.39 20.58
C GLN A 182 13.24 -9.86 20.70
N THR A 183 12.26 -9.22 21.35
CA THR A 183 12.08 -7.75 21.31
C THR A 183 13.29 -6.98 21.83
N LYS A 184 13.86 -7.42 22.97
CA LYS A 184 14.98 -6.73 23.62
C LYS A 184 16.26 -6.79 22.78
N THR A 185 16.59 -7.95 22.23
CA THR A 185 17.79 -8.17 21.41
C THR A 185 17.63 -7.54 20.03
N ALA A 186 16.43 -7.59 19.44
CA ALA A 186 16.12 -6.93 18.18
C ALA A 186 16.33 -5.41 18.25
N LYS A 187 15.80 -4.74 19.29
CA LYS A 187 15.97 -3.30 19.49
C LYS A 187 17.44 -2.94 19.73
N ALA A 188 18.17 -3.72 20.52
CA ALA A 188 19.59 -3.48 20.78
C ALA A 188 20.48 -3.64 19.53
N ALA A 189 20.28 -4.70 18.74
CA ALA A 189 21.09 -5.00 17.56
C ALA A 189 20.90 -3.98 16.42
N THR A 190 19.78 -3.26 16.40
CA THR A 190 19.44 -2.34 15.31
C THR A 190 20.50 -1.25 15.14
N PHE A 191 21.06 -0.73 16.22
CA PHE A 191 22.07 0.33 16.14
C PHE A 191 23.34 -0.12 15.40
N ASP A 192 23.87 -1.29 15.75
CA ASP A 192 25.11 -1.82 15.16
C ASP A 192 24.92 -2.19 13.68
N ILE A 193 23.75 -2.72 13.33
CA ILE A 193 23.39 -3.03 11.94
C ILE A 193 23.36 -1.74 11.09
N LEU A 194 22.71 -0.69 11.59
CA LEU A 194 22.64 0.59 10.87
C LEU A 194 24.03 1.20 10.66
N ALA A 195 24.90 1.13 11.68
CA ALA A 195 26.28 1.60 11.58
C ALA A 195 27.07 0.84 10.51
N THR A 196 26.92 -0.50 10.46
CA THR A 196 27.59 -1.37 9.48
C THR A 196 27.21 -1.01 8.05
N HIS A 197 25.92 -0.73 7.81
CA HIS A 197 25.40 -0.39 6.49
C HIS A 197 25.42 1.12 6.17
N CYS A 198 26.06 1.94 7.02
CA CYS A 198 26.13 3.40 6.86
C CYS A 198 24.75 4.06 6.72
N ILE A 199 23.76 3.54 7.43
CA ILE A 199 22.39 4.05 7.42
C ILE A 199 22.26 5.08 8.55
N PRO A 200 21.91 6.35 8.24
CA PRO A 200 21.94 7.43 9.23
C PRO A 200 20.83 7.34 10.28
N SER A 201 19.72 6.63 10.01
CA SER A 201 18.61 6.51 10.95
C SER A 201 17.79 5.24 10.70
N ALA A 202 17.21 4.68 11.77
CA ALA A 202 16.34 3.50 11.69
C ALA A 202 15.03 3.77 10.94
N MET A 203 14.57 5.02 10.90
CA MET A 203 13.29 5.39 10.30
C MET A 203 13.37 6.72 9.57
N SER A 204 12.52 6.85 8.56
CA SER A 204 12.34 8.09 7.81
C SER A 204 11.75 9.20 8.69
N GLY A 205 12.00 10.46 8.32
CA GLY A 205 11.66 11.63 9.16
C GLY A 205 10.15 11.80 9.41
N ASP A 206 9.30 11.30 8.52
CA ASP A 206 7.84 11.32 8.63
C ASP A 206 7.29 10.35 9.68
N LEU A 207 8.04 9.31 10.05
CA LEU A 207 7.63 8.32 11.06
C LEU A 207 8.04 8.71 12.48
N LYS A 208 8.91 9.73 12.64
CA LYS A 208 9.36 10.23 13.95
C LYS A 208 8.34 11.15 14.65
N THR A 209 7.27 11.51 13.94
CA THR A 209 6.19 12.44 14.33
C THR A 209 4.85 11.77 14.21
#